data_AF-A0A0K9P202-F1
#
_entry.id   AF-A0A0K9P202-F1
#
_cell.length_a   1.000
_cell.length_b   1.000
_cell.length_c   1.000
_cell.angle_alpha   90.00
_cell.angle_beta   90.00
_cell.angle_gamma   90.00
#
_symmetry.space_group_name_H-M   'P 1'
#
loop_
_entity.id
_entity.type
_entity.pdbx_description
1 polymer ?
#
loop_
_entity_poly.entity_id
_entity_poly.type
_entity_poly.pdbx_seq_one_letter_code
_entity_poly.pdbx_strand_id
1 'polypeptide(L)'
;MSTYLYDTLRPKIIHEAKLDSLCELVGILKVEVIGEQLSKRSESLAGLRPTLLRILEDIHERLTFRARTYIQDEVGKYSPLDEDLDYPAKLEQTSGAVSEATVDVNSDVFKTWYPPLEKTLSCLSKLCNCLEPTVFTGLAQIAVEACSKSIQNASKLVAKRSSPMDGQLFLIKHLLVLREQIAPFDIKFSVTHKELDFSHLLEHLRRILRGQTSVFDWSNSALAKTLSPRVLESQIDTKKELEKSLKATCEEFIMSVTKMVVESMLSFVTKATAVKVALSSSSQDQKVDSVLAKPLKSQAFATPDKVTELIQKVNTCIQQDLASVMAKIKLYLNNPSTQMILFKPIKTNIVEAHVQLQSLMRSEYSDEEIETIGLISIPDLQAQLDKLV
;
A
#
# COMPACT_ATOMS: atom_id res chain seq x y z
N MET A 1 -14.35 -52.63 18.62
CA MET A 1 -15.24 -51.44 18.57
C MET A 1 -14.50 -50.20 18.07
N SER A 2 -13.30 -49.91 18.59
CA SER A 2 -12.39 -48.87 18.07
C SER A 2 -12.09 -48.97 16.57
N THR A 3 -11.66 -50.14 16.09
CA THR A 3 -11.34 -50.35 14.67
C THR A 3 -12.55 -50.14 13.75
N TYR A 4 -13.72 -50.66 14.14
CA TYR A 4 -14.95 -50.48 13.37
C TYR A 4 -15.40 -49.01 13.27
N LEU A 5 -15.29 -48.25 14.37
CA LEU A 5 -15.58 -46.81 14.37
C LEU A 5 -14.65 -46.07 13.40
N TYR A 6 -13.35 -46.37 13.46
CA TYR A 6 -12.36 -45.78 12.56
C TYR A 6 -12.65 -46.11 11.09
N ASP A 7 -12.86 -47.39 10.77
CA ASP A 7 -13.09 -47.85 9.40
C ASP A 7 -14.40 -47.30 8.80
N THR A 8 -15.38 -46.98 9.64
CA THR A 8 -16.65 -46.37 9.22
C THR A 8 -16.53 -44.86 8.96
N LEU A 9 -15.79 -44.14 9.81
CA LEU A 9 -15.69 -42.68 9.75
C LEU A 9 -14.63 -42.21 8.75
N ARG A 10 -13.50 -42.91 8.63
CA ARG A 10 -12.38 -42.51 7.79
C ARG A 10 -12.78 -42.24 6.33
N PRO A 11 -13.57 -43.09 5.64
CA PRO A 11 -13.99 -42.81 4.27
C PRO A 11 -14.80 -41.53 4.17
N LYS A 12 -15.68 -41.24 5.15
CA LYS A 12 -16.48 -40.01 5.14
C LYS A 12 -15.61 -38.77 5.30
N ILE A 13 -14.62 -38.82 6.19
CA ILE A 13 -13.67 -37.71 6.41
C ILE A 13 -12.85 -37.45 5.14
N ILE A 14 -12.31 -38.49 4.50
CA ILE A 14 -11.48 -38.36 3.30
C ILE A 14 -12.27 -37.73 2.14
N HIS A 15 -13.58 -38.01 2.03
CA HIS A 15 -14.41 -37.46 0.96
C HIS A 15 -15.04 -36.11 1.28
N GLU A 16 -15.01 -35.65 2.54
CA GLU A 16 -15.56 -34.36 2.92
C GLU A 16 -14.81 -33.22 2.19
N ALA A 17 -15.58 -32.35 1.55
CA ALA A 17 -15.07 -31.29 0.70
C ALA A 17 -15.28 -29.90 1.32
N LYS A 18 -16.23 -29.77 2.24
CA LYS A 18 -16.59 -28.50 2.85
C LYS A 18 -15.64 -28.18 3.98
N LEU A 19 -15.01 -27.00 3.90
CA LEU A 19 -14.11 -26.50 4.93
C LEU A 19 -14.84 -26.36 6.27
N ASP A 20 -16.05 -25.82 6.25
CA ASP A 20 -16.86 -25.56 7.44
C ASP A 20 -17.22 -26.86 8.18
N SER A 21 -17.65 -27.88 7.44
CA SER A 21 -17.96 -29.19 8.03
C SER A 21 -16.73 -29.83 8.68
N LEU A 22 -15.53 -29.66 8.10
CA LEU A 22 -14.29 -30.15 8.72
C LEU A 22 -13.93 -29.37 9.98
N CYS A 23 -14.10 -28.04 9.99
CA CYS A 23 -13.89 -27.22 11.18
C CYS A 23 -14.87 -27.59 12.32
N GLU A 24 -16.14 -27.80 12.00
CA GLU A 24 -17.16 -28.28 12.96
C GLU A 24 -16.78 -29.64 13.55
N LEU A 25 -16.34 -30.59 12.71
CA LEU A 25 -15.88 -31.90 13.16
C LEU A 25 -14.68 -31.79 14.13
N VAL A 26 -13.73 -30.89 13.86
CA VAL A 26 -12.63 -30.60 14.80
C VAL A 26 -13.18 -30.05 16.11
N GLY A 27 -14.08 -29.07 16.06
CA GLY A 27 -14.70 -28.46 17.24
C GLY A 27 -15.39 -29.49 18.13
N ILE A 28 -16.27 -30.31 17.55
CA ILE A 28 -16.98 -31.39 18.25
C ILE A 28 -15.99 -32.38 18.86
N LEU A 29 -15.01 -32.85 18.08
CA LEU A 29 -14.10 -33.89 18.54
C LEU A 29 -13.14 -33.38 19.64
N LYS A 30 -12.64 -32.14 19.51
CA LYS A 30 -11.69 -31.54 20.45
C LYS A 30 -12.36 -31.06 21.75
N VAL A 31 -13.48 -30.36 21.65
CA VAL A 31 -14.16 -29.73 22.79
C VAL A 31 -15.07 -30.74 23.49
N GLU A 32 -16.03 -31.30 22.76
CA GLU A 32 -17.08 -32.12 23.37
C GLU A 32 -16.57 -33.53 23.69
N VAL A 33 -15.93 -34.19 22.74
CA VAL A 33 -15.58 -35.62 22.90
C VAL A 33 -14.31 -35.78 23.72
N ILE A 34 -13.21 -35.14 23.33
CA ILE A 34 -11.90 -35.31 23.98
C ILE A 34 -11.78 -34.46 25.25
N GLY A 35 -12.27 -33.22 25.23
CA GLY A 35 -12.20 -32.29 26.37
C GLY A 35 -13.14 -32.65 27.52
N GLU A 36 -14.44 -32.80 27.24
CA GLU A 36 -15.45 -32.96 28.29
C GLU A 36 -15.81 -34.40 28.65
N GLN A 37 -15.96 -35.29 27.66
CA GLN A 37 -16.50 -36.64 27.93
C GLN A 37 -15.41 -37.60 28.43
N LEU A 38 -14.18 -37.51 27.92
CA LEU A 38 -13.08 -38.35 28.38
C LEU A 38 -12.50 -37.92 29.74
N SER A 39 -12.66 -36.66 30.14
CA SER A 39 -12.26 -36.18 31.47
C SER A 39 -13.24 -36.63 32.57
N LYS A 40 -14.55 -36.72 32.25
CA LYS A 40 -15.60 -37.13 33.20
C LYS A 40 -15.81 -38.65 33.32
N ARG A 41 -15.48 -39.45 32.29
CA ARG A 41 -15.75 -40.92 32.23
C ARG A 41 -14.49 -41.77 31.98
N SER A 42 -13.34 -41.35 32.50
CA SER A 42 -12.00 -41.74 32.04
C SER A 42 -11.74 -43.25 31.97
N GLU A 43 -12.28 -44.08 32.86
CA GLU A 43 -11.97 -45.52 32.91
C GLU A 43 -12.67 -46.36 31.83
N SER A 44 -13.90 -46.00 31.42
CA SER A 44 -14.70 -46.81 30.48
C SER A 44 -14.42 -46.49 29.00
N LEU A 45 -13.91 -45.30 28.71
CA LEU A 45 -13.67 -44.80 27.34
C LEU A 45 -12.18 -44.62 27.03
N ALA A 46 -11.27 -44.94 27.95
CA ALA A 46 -9.82 -44.84 27.77
C ALA A 46 -9.34 -45.54 26.49
N GLY A 47 -9.89 -46.72 26.18
CA GLY A 47 -9.51 -47.51 25.00
C GLY A 47 -9.90 -46.89 23.65
N LEU A 48 -10.83 -45.92 23.61
CA LEU A 48 -11.22 -45.21 22.39
C LEU A 48 -10.36 -43.97 22.12
N ARG A 49 -9.67 -43.45 23.14
CA ARG A 49 -8.85 -42.23 23.04
C ARG A 49 -7.81 -42.30 21.91
N PRO A 50 -7.02 -43.37 21.74
CA PRO A 50 -6.05 -43.43 20.63
C PRO A 50 -6.73 -43.41 19.25
N THR A 51 -7.91 -44.01 19.13
CA THR A 51 -8.67 -44.02 17.88
C THR A 51 -9.24 -42.65 17.55
N LEU A 52 -9.77 -41.93 18.54
CA LEU A 52 -10.31 -40.58 18.37
C LEU A 52 -9.20 -39.58 18.02
N LEU A 53 -8.01 -39.70 18.63
CA LEU A 53 -6.85 -38.89 18.27
C LEU A 53 -6.42 -39.14 16.81
N ARG A 54 -6.39 -40.40 16.38
CA ARG A 54 -6.10 -40.75 14.98
C ARG A 54 -7.16 -40.21 14.00
N ILE A 55 -8.43 -40.22 14.38
CA ILE A 55 -9.51 -39.60 13.59
C ILE A 55 -9.31 -38.08 13.52
N LEU A 56 -8.94 -37.44 14.64
CA LEU A 56 -8.65 -36.01 14.69
C LEU A 56 -7.47 -35.64 13.77
N GLU A 57 -6.42 -36.45 13.75
CA GLU A 57 -5.28 -36.31 12.83
C GLU A 57 -5.73 -36.40 11.36
N ASP A 58 -6.54 -37.40 10.99
CA ASP A 58 -7.09 -37.52 9.63
C ASP A 58 -7.95 -36.30 9.24
N ILE A 59 -8.74 -35.76 10.18
CA ILE A 59 -9.54 -34.55 9.96
C ILE A 59 -8.62 -33.33 9.78
N HIS A 60 -7.58 -33.17 10.60
CA HIS A 60 -6.62 -32.07 10.47
C HIS A 60 -5.86 -32.12 9.14
N GLU A 61 -5.43 -33.31 8.70
CA GLU A 61 -4.76 -33.48 7.41
C GLU A 61 -5.71 -33.10 6.26
N ARG A 62 -6.95 -33.59 6.30
CA ARG A 62 -7.96 -33.24 5.30
C ARG A 62 -8.30 -31.75 5.32
N LEU A 63 -8.48 -31.16 6.50
CA LEU A 63 -8.75 -29.74 6.68
C LEU A 63 -7.62 -28.89 6.11
N THR A 64 -6.37 -29.26 6.39
CA THR A 64 -5.17 -28.60 5.84
C THR A 64 -5.15 -28.66 4.33
N PHE A 65 -5.43 -29.83 3.74
CA PHE A 65 -5.50 -29.99 2.29
C PHE A 65 -6.60 -29.10 1.68
N ARG A 66 -7.82 -29.16 2.24
CA ARG A 66 -8.96 -28.37 1.74
C ARG A 66 -8.76 -26.87 1.90
N ALA A 67 -8.13 -26.43 3.00
CA ALA A 67 -7.73 -25.04 3.21
C ALA A 67 -6.79 -24.56 2.10
N ARG A 68 -5.74 -25.33 1.78
CA ARG A 68 -4.79 -24.97 0.70
C ARG A 68 -5.49 -24.87 -0.64
N THR A 69 -6.35 -25.83 -0.99
CA THR A 69 -7.12 -25.80 -2.24
C THR A 69 -8.04 -24.58 -2.29
N TYR A 70 -8.77 -24.31 -1.20
CA TYR A 70 -9.64 -23.13 -1.10
C TYR A 70 -8.85 -21.83 -1.31
N ILE A 71 -7.73 -21.65 -0.62
CA ILE A 71 -6.86 -20.48 -0.78
C ILE A 71 -6.38 -20.36 -2.24
N GLN A 72 -5.95 -21.46 -2.83
CA GLN A 72 -5.43 -21.44 -4.20
C GLN A 72 -6.51 -21.04 -5.21
N ASP A 73 -7.70 -21.63 -5.13
CA ASP A 73 -8.74 -21.46 -6.14
C ASP A 73 -9.58 -20.20 -5.92
N GLU A 74 -9.95 -19.91 -4.67
CA GLU A 74 -10.87 -18.82 -4.34
C GLU A 74 -10.19 -17.46 -4.10
N VAL A 75 -8.88 -17.47 -3.80
CA VAL A 75 -8.08 -16.26 -3.55
C VAL A 75 -7.01 -16.09 -4.62
N GLY A 76 -6.17 -17.11 -4.82
CA GLY A 76 -5.02 -17.05 -5.71
C GLY A 76 -5.37 -17.00 -7.20
N LYS A 77 -6.36 -17.78 -7.64
CA LYS A 77 -6.86 -17.83 -9.02
C LYS A 77 -8.12 -17.01 -9.23
N TYR A 78 -8.50 -16.20 -8.25
CA TYR A 78 -9.71 -15.40 -8.34
C TYR A 78 -9.64 -14.45 -9.56
N SER A 79 -10.69 -14.47 -10.37
CA SER A 79 -10.87 -13.53 -11.47
C SER A 79 -11.82 -12.43 -11.01
N PRO A 80 -11.38 -11.17 -10.94
CA PRO A 80 -12.25 -10.05 -10.58
C PRO A 80 -13.42 -9.95 -11.56
N LEU A 81 -14.62 -9.72 -11.03
CA LEU A 81 -15.78 -9.31 -11.82
C LEU A 81 -15.68 -7.81 -12.11
N ASP A 82 -16.48 -7.35 -13.07
CA ASP A 82 -16.47 -5.94 -13.47
C ASP A 82 -16.93 -5.02 -12.31
N GLU A 83 -17.85 -5.51 -11.48
CA GLU A 83 -18.32 -4.86 -10.25
C GLU A 83 -17.23 -4.78 -9.16
N ASP A 84 -16.33 -5.75 -9.10
CA ASP A 84 -15.22 -5.76 -8.13
C ASP A 84 -14.14 -4.74 -8.46
N LEU A 85 -14.12 -4.26 -9.70
CA LEU A 85 -13.14 -3.29 -10.19
C LEU A 85 -13.69 -1.86 -10.23
N ASP A 86 -14.97 -1.66 -9.92
CA ASP A 86 -15.66 -0.37 -10.04
C ASP A 86 -15.37 0.59 -8.86
N TYR A 87 -14.09 0.76 -8.55
CA TYR A 87 -13.57 1.76 -7.63
C TYR A 87 -13.13 2.96 -8.48
N PRO A 88 -13.76 4.14 -8.36
CA PRO A 88 -14.29 4.74 -7.13
C PRO A 88 -15.81 4.66 -6.90
N ALA A 89 -16.63 4.35 -7.90
CA ALA A 89 -18.10 4.45 -7.82
C ALA A 89 -18.70 3.63 -6.66
N LYS A 90 -18.15 2.43 -6.40
CA LYS A 90 -18.54 1.57 -5.27
C LYS A 90 -18.38 2.25 -3.90
N LEU A 91 -17.35 3.08 -3.75
CA LEU A 91 -17.09 3.81 -2.50
C LEU A 91 -18.05 4.99 -2.35
N GLU A 92 -18.34 5.71 -3.42
CA GLU A 92 -19.26 6.86 -3.41
C GLU A 92 -20.69 6.45 -3.04
N GLN A 93 -21.17 5.32 -3.59
CA GLN A 93 -22.48 4.76 -3.25
C GLN A 93 -22.58 4.40 -1.77
N THR A 94 -21.50 3.85 -1.20
CA THR A 94 -21.45 3.48 0.22
C THR A 94 -21.40 4.73 1.11
N SER A 95 -20.61 5.75 0.74
CA SER A 95 -20.54 7.02 1.47
C SER A 95 -21.87 7.80 1.45
N GLY A 96 -22.62 7.74 0.35
CA GLY A 96 -23.95 8.34 0.24
C GLY A 96 -25.01 7.64 1.10
N ALA A 97 -24.98 6.29 1.17
CA ALA A 97 -25.94 5.51 1.95
C ALA A 97 -25.78 5.65 3.48
N VAL A 98 -24.56 5.91 3.97
CA VAL A 98 -24.27 6.10 5.41
C VAL A 98 -24.97 7.34 5.98
N SER A 99 -25.40 8.29 5.14
CA SER A 99 -26.14 9.47 5.59
C SER A 99 -27.64 9.21 5.84
N GLU A 100 -28.19 8.04 5.46
CA GLU A 100 -29.63 7.75 5.60
C GLU A 100 -30.01 6.51 6.43
N ALA A 101 -29.07 5.67 6.90
CA ALA A 101 -29.43 4.46 7.68
C ALA A 101 -28.53 4.19 8.91
N THR A 102 -29.13 4.16 10.10
CA THR A 102 -28.46 4.05 11.41
C THR A 102 -28.37 2.63 12.01
N VAL A 103 -28.44 1.54 11.24
CA VAL A 103 -28.58 0.19 11.89
C VAL A 103 -27.64 -0.93 11.43
N ASP A 104 -26.72 -0.77 10.45
CA ASP A 104 -25.79 -1.87 10.14
C ASP A 104 -24.40 -1.45 9.61
N VAL A 105 -23.68 -0.67 10.41
CA VAL A 105 -22.34 -0.15 10.09
C VAL A 105 -21.33 -1.26 9.80
N ASN A 106 -21.49 -2.46 10.39
CA ASN A 106 -20.56 -3.57 10.16
C ASN A 106 -20.77 -4.26 8.81
N SER A 107 -22.02 -4.50 8.37
CA SER A 107 -22.24 -5.14 7.06
C SER A 107 -21.77 -4.27 5.88
N ASP A 108 -21.87 -2.95 6.02
CA ASP A 108 -21.49 -2.01 4.96
C ASP A 108 -19.97 -1.87 4.79
N VAL A 109 -19.17 -2.10 5.84
CA VAL A 109 -17.71 -2.11 5.75
C VAL A 109 -17.23 -3.28 4.88
N PHE A 110 -17.79 -4.48 5.07
CA PHE A 110 -17.43 -5.67 4.29
C PHE A 110 -17.84 -5.57 2.82
N LYS A 111 -18.94 -4.88 2.50
CA LYS A 111 -19.35 -4.64 1.09
C LYS A 111 -18.29 -3.89 0.30
N THR A 112 -17.50 -3.02 0.94
CA THR A 112 -16.43 -2.27 0.27
C THR A 112 -15.15 -3.07 0.07
N TRP A 113 -15.05 -4.29 0.60
CA TRP A 113 -13.86 -5.11 0.47
C TRP A 113 -13.82 -5.83 -0.87
N TYR A 114 -12.59 -6.02 -1.35
CA TYR A 114 -12.30 -6.87 -2.49
C TYR A 114 -12.48 -8.35 -2.10
N PRO A 115 -13.24 -9.18 -2.86
CA PRO A 115 -13.67 -10.50 -2.37
C PRO A 115 -12.56 -11.47 -1.93
N PRO A 116 -11.39 -11.55 -2.60
CA PRO A 116 -10.26 -12.34 -2.11
C PRO A 116 -9.81 -12.00 -0.69
N LEU A 117 -9.87 -10.72 -0.30
CA LEU A 117 -9.52 -10.29 1.05
C LEU A 117 -10.49 -10.86 2.08
N GLU A 118 -11.80 -10.73 1.84
CA GLU A 118 -12.83 -11.28 2.71
C GLU A 118 -12.71 -12.80 2.84
N LYS A 119 -12.55 -13.50 1.71
CA LYS A 119 -12.37 -14.96 1.67
C LYS A 119 -11.13 -15.41 2.43
N THR A 120 -10.01 -14.68 2.32
CA THR A 120 -8.81 -14.94 3.10
C THR A 120 -9.07 -14.80 4.59
N LEU A 121 -9.63 -13.68 5.04
CA LEU A 121 -9.83 -13.42 6.46
C LEU A 121 -10.85 -14.39 7.09
N SER A 122 -11.93 -14.70 6.38
CA SER A 122 -12.90 -15.73 6.78
C SER A 122 -12.28 -17.12 6.88
N CYS A 123 -11.37 -17.46 5.97
CA CYS A 123 -10.63 -18.73 6.05
C CYS A 123 -9.70 -18.76 7.28
N LEU A 124 -8.93 -17.69 7.52
CA LEU A 124 -8.00 -17.63 8.65
C LEU A 124 -8.71 -17.70 10.01
N SER A 125 -9.84 -17.00 10.17
CA SER A 125 -10.62 -17.02 11.42
C SER A 125 -11.18 -18.41 11.74
N LYS A 126 -11.54 -19.19 10.72
CA LYS A 126 -11.98 -20.59 10.88
C LYS A 126 -10.82 -21.51 11.27
N LEU A 127 -9.68 -21.34 10.61
CA LEU A 127 -8.53 -22.24 10.79
C LEU A 127 -7.77 -22.02 12.10
N CYS A 128 -7.75 -20.79 12.64
CA CYS A 128 -6.95 -20.46 13.82
C CYS A 128 -7.34 -21.27 15.07
N ASN A 129 -8.61 -21.65 15.20
CA ASN A 129 -9.11 -22.44 16.33
C ASN A 129 -9.09 -23.95 16.07
N CYS A 130 -9.01 -24.35 14.81
CA CYS A 130 -9.11 -25.75 14.38
C CYS A 130 -7.74 -26.43 14.22
N LEU A 131 -6.69 -25.68 13.91
CA LEU A 131 -5.39 -26.25 13.59
C LEU A 131 -4.35 -26.01 14.69
N GLU A 132 -3.31 -26.84 14.68
CA GLU A 132 -2.12 -26.58 15.50
C GLU A 132 -1.43 -25.27 15.05
N PRO A 133 -0.84 -24.50 15.98
CA PRO A 133 -0.27 -23.18 15.66
C PRO A 133 0.76 -23.19 14.53
N THR A 134 1.56 -24.24 14.42
CA THR A 134 2.59 -24.40 13.36
C THR A 134 1.97 -24.61 11.99
N VAL A 135 0.97 -25.48 11.88
CA VAL A 135 0.25 -25.76 10.64
C VAL A 135 -0.55 -24.53 10.21
N PHE A 136 -1.26 -23.90 11.16
CA PHE A 136 -1.98 -22.65 10.93
C PHE A 136 -1.05 -21.54 10.41
N THR A 137 0.12 -21.36 11.03
CA THR A 137 1.11 -20.35 10.59
C THR A 137 1.52 -20.55 9.14
N GLY A 138 1.81 -21.79 8.71
CA GLY A 138 2.16 -22.09 7.33
C GLY A 138 1.02 -21.81 6.34
N LEU A 139 -0.22 -22.13 6.71
CA LEU A 139 -1.39 -21.80 5.88
C LEU A 139 -1.67 -20.30 5.83
N ALA A 140 -1.49 -19.60 6.95
CA ALA A 140 -1.69 -18.16 7.03
C ALA A 140 -0.71 -17.41 6.13
N GLN A 141 0.55 -17.83 6.08
CA GLN A 141 1.54 -17.30 5.14
C GLN A 141 1.09 -17.45 3.68
N ILE A 142 0.66 -18.65 3.28
CA ILE A 142 0.18 -18.93 1.91
C ILE A 142 -1.05 -18.08 1.58
N ALA A 143 -1.98 -17.94 2.53
CA ALA A 143 -3.20 -17.17 2.34
C ALA A 143 -2.92 -15.67 2.18
N VAL A 144 -2.06 -15.10 3.03
CA VAL A 144 -1.67 -13.68 2.97
C VAL A 144 -0.90 -13.38 1.70
N GLU A 145 0.01 -14.26 1.29
CA GLU A 145 0.75 -14.12 0.03
C GLU A 145 -0.18 -14.15 -1.19
N ALA A 146 -1.08 -15.14 -1.26
CA ALA A 146 -2.07 -15.26 -2.34
C ALA A 146 -2.99 -14.04 -2.41
N CYS A 147 -3.47 -13.55 -1.25
CA CYS A 147 -4.32 -12.38 -1.15
C CYS A 147 -3.60 -11.11 -1.60
N SER A 148 -2.39 -10.86 -1.10
CA SER A 148 -1.56 -9.71 -1.48
C SER A 148 -1.34 -9.67 -3.00
N LYS A 149 -0.98 -10.81 -3.60
CA LYS A 149 -0.81 -10.93 -5.05
C LYS A 149 -2.10 -10.69 -5.83
N SER A 150 -3.23 -11.19 -5.33
CA SER A 150 -4.55 -10.95 -5.94
C SER A 150 -4.92 -9.46 -5.92
N ILE A 151 -4.70 -8.78 -4.79
CA ILE A 151 -4.92 -7.33 -4.65
C ILE A 151 -3.99 -6.55 -5.59
N GLN A 152 -2.72 -6.91 -5.71
CA GLN A 152 -1.77 -6.28 -6.64
C GLN A 152 -2.17 -6.46 -8.12
N ASN A 153 -2.81 -7.56 -8.48
CA ASN A 153 -3.32 -7.75 -9.84
C ASN A 153 -4.57 -6.91 -10.08
N ALA A 154 -5.50 -6.90 -9.10
CA ALA A 154 -6.70 -6.08 -9.16
C ALA A 154 -6.38 -4.58 -9.24
N SER A 155 -5.39 -4.09 -8.50
CA SER A 155 -4.98 -2.68 -8.55
C SER A 155 -4.54 -2.23 -9.94
N LYS A 156 -3.85 -3.10 -10.70
CA LYS A 156 -3.47 -2.84 -12.10
C LYS A 156 -4.67 -2.78 -13.03
N LEU A 157 -5.72 -3.55 -12.74
CA LEU A 157 -6.96 -3.54 -13.52
C LEU A 157 -7.80 -2.29 -13.19
N VAL A 158 -7.91 -1.92 -11.92
CA VAL A 158 -8.51 -0.65 -11.47
C VAL A 158 -7.76 0.54 -12.10
N ALA A 159 -6.43 0.49 -12.15
CA ALA A 159 -5.62 1.53 -12.78
C ALA A 159 -5.94 1.73 -14.27
N LYS A 160 -6.27 0.64 -14.99
CA LYS A 160 -6.66 0.68 -16.40
C LYS A 160 -8.10 1.14 -16.61
N ARG A 161 -9.01 0.80 -15.68
CA ARG A 161 -10.43 1.13 -15.74
C ARG A 161 -10.70 2.58 -15.36
N SER A 162 -10.12 3.04 -14.24
CA SER A 162 -10.45 4.32 -13.61
C SER A 162 -9.31 5.32 -13.76
N SER A 163 -8.25 5.19 -12.96
CA SER A 163 -7.03 5.97 -13.10
C SER A 163 -5.86 5.31 -12.37
N PRO A 164 -4.60 5.61 -12.72
CA PRO A 164 -3.43 5.13 -11.98
C PRO A 164 -3.50 5.42 -10.48
N MET A 165 -4.04 6.59 -10.11
CA MET A 165 -4.24 7.01 -8.73
C MET A 165 -5.26 6.13 -8.00
N ASP A 166 -6.36 5.78 -8.66
CA ASP A 166 -7.38 4.88 -8.10
C ASP A 166 -6.81 3.48 -7.88
N GLY A 167 -5.97 2.99 -8.81
CA GLY A 167 -5.26 1.73 -8.63
C GLY A 167 -4.30 1.74 -7.43
N GLN A 168 -3.51 2.80 -7.26
CA GLN A 168 -2.60 2.96 -6.12
C GLN A 168 -3.37 3.06 -4.79
N LEU A 169 -4.43 3.87 -4.72
CA LEU A 169 -5.26 4.02 -3.52
C LEU A 169 -6.04 2.74 -3.19
N PHE A 170 -6.54 2.02 -4.21
CA PHE A 170 -7.13 0.69 -4.04
C PHE A 170 -6.13 -0.27 -3.38
N LEU A 171 -4.89 -0.31 -3.88
CA LEU A 171 -3.85 -1.17 -3.33
C LEU A 171 -3.51 -0.80 -1.88
N ILE A 172 -3.29 0.49 -1.60
CA ILE A 172 -2.99 0.99 -0.24
C ILE A 172 -4.13 0.63 0.72
N LYS A 173 -5.39 0.91 0.35
CA LYS A 173 -6.58 0.61 1.17
C LYS A 173 -6.61 -0.87 1.55
N HIS A 174 -6.53 -1.77 0.58
CA HIS A 174 -6.72 -3.20 0.83
C HIS A 174 -5.52 -3.86 1.52
N LEU A 175 -4.28 -3.42 1.25
CA LEU A 175 -3.11 -3.92 1.99
C LEU A 175 -3.10 -3.45 3.44
N LEU A 176 -3.57 -2.23 3.73
CA LEU A 176 -3.75 -1.76 5.11
C LEU A 176 -4.79 -2.60 5.86
N VAL A 177 -5.94 -2.87 5.24
CA VAL A 177 -6.96 -3.74 5.84
C VAL A 177 -6.40 -5.14 6.07
N LEU A 178 -5.72 -5.73 5.08
CA LEU A 178 -5.10 -7.05 5.24
C LEU A 178 -4.11 -7.07 6.40
N ARG A 179 -3.22 -6.07 6.50
CA ARG A 179 -2.24 -5.92 7.58
C ARG A 179 -2.90 -5.82 8.96
N GLU A 180 -3.94 -5.01 9.09
CA GLU A 180 -4.64 -4.79 10.35
C GLU A 180 -5.41 -6.04 10.79
N GLN A 181 -6.11 -6.69 9.86
CA GLN A 181 -6.95 -7.84 10.16
C GLN A 181 -6.16 -9.13 10.45
N ILE A 182 -4.89 -9.21 10.03
CA ILE A 182 -4.03 -10.34 10.39
C ILE A 182 -3.27 -10.17 11.70
N ALA A 183 -3.28 -8.98 12.30
CA ALA A 183 -2.59 -8.72 13.57
C ALA A 183 -3.09 -9.58 14.74
N PRO A 184 -4.41 -9.84 14.92
CA PRO A 184 -4.92 -10.66 16.02
C PRO A 184 -4.50 -12.14 15.98
N PHE A 185 -4.09 -12.64 14.81
CA PHE A 185 -3.72 -14.05 14.67
C PHE A 185 -2.34 -14.38 15.23
N ASP A 186 -1.61 -13.38 15.73
CA ASP A 186 -0.28 -13.45 16.36
C ASP A 186 0.61 -14.53 15.74
N ILE A 187 0.58 -14.58 14.40
CA ILE A 187 1.38 -15.51 13.63
C ILE A 187 2.80 -15.15 14.03
N LYS A 188 3.52 -16.06 14.73
CA LYS A 188 4.80 -15.78 15.40
C LYS A 188 5.80 -15.16 14.42
N PHE A 189 5.78 -13.85 14.33
CA PHE A 189 6.54 -13.03 13.41
C PHE A 189 7.15 -11.93 14.26
N SER A 190 8.43 -12.08 14.55
CA SER A 190 9.19 -11.12 15.34
C SER A 190 9.44 -9.86 14.51
N VAL A 191 8.49 -8.91 14.47
CA VAL A 191 8.72 -7.62 13.80
C VAL A 191 8.16 -6.46 14.62
N THR A 192 9.11 -5.67 15.08
CA THR A 192 8.97 -4.33 15.65
C THR A 192 8.04 -3.45 14.80
N HIS A 193 7.09 -2.79 15.46
CA HIS A 193 6.25 -1.74 14.87
C HIS A 193 7.16 -0.64 14.29
N LYS A 194 7.45 -0.71 13.00
CA LYS A 194 8.04 0.41 12.26
C LYS A 194 6.89 1.21 11.68
N GLU A 195 6.71 2.41 12.18
CA GLU A 195 5.88 3.42 11.54
C GLU A 195 6.37 3.63 10.09
N LEU A 196 5.45 3.91 9.17
CA LEU A 196 5.79 4.20 7.78
C LEU A 196 6.55 5.54 7.73
N ASP A 197 7.89 5.47 7.72
CA ASP A 197 8.76 6.64 7.59
C ASP A 197 9.13 6.92 6.11
N PHE A 198 8.76 8.12 5.65
CA PHE A 198 8.97 8.63 4.30
C PHE A 198 10.00 9.78 4.23
N SER A 199 10.74 10.04 5.31
CA SER A 199 11.70 11.15 5.38
C SER A 199 12.77 11.11 4.28
N HIS A 200 13.13 9.91 3.81
CA HIS A 200 14.08 9.68 2.73
C HIS A 200 13.61 10.19 1.35
N LEU A 201 12.29 10.26 1.10
CA LEU A 201 11.74 10.80 -0.15
C LEU A 201 12.10 12.28 -0.32
N LEU A 202 12.06 13.02 0.79
CA LEU A 202 12.43 14.43 0.82
C LEU A 202 13.92 14.61 0.52
N GLU A 203 14.77 13.72 1.03
CA GLU A 203 16.20 13.76 0.72
C GLU A 203 16.48 13.51 -0.77
N HIS A 204 15.75 12.57 -1.39
CA HIS A 204 15.82 12.37 -2.84
C HIS A 204 15.37 13.61 -3.62
N LEU A 205 14.27 14.26 -3.21
CA LEU A 205 13.81 15.52 -3.79
C LEU A 205 14.88 16.62 -3.68
N ARG A 206 15.50 16.78 -2.51
CA ARG A 206 16.58 17.76 -2.30
C ARG A 206 17.78 17.48 -3.20
N ARG A 207 18.16 16.23 -3.41
CA ARG A 207 19.29 15.87 -4.30
C ARG A 207 19.00 16.27 -5.75
N ILE A 208 17.75 16.09 -6.20
CA ILE A 208 17.32 16.46 -7.56
C ILE A 208 17.30 17.98 -7.71
N LEU A 209 16.80 18.70 -6.71
CA LEU A 209 16.83 20.17 -6.68
C LEU A 209 18.26 20.73 -6.63
N ARG A 210 19.20 20.02 -6.01
CA ARG A 210 20.64 20.36 -6.04
C ARG A 210 21.34 19.99 -7.35
N GLY A 211 20.63 19.44 -8.33
CA GLY A 211 21.20 18.99 -9.61
C GLY A 211 22.14 17.79 -9.49
N GLN A 212 22.15 17.08 -8.35
CA GLN A 212 23.04 15.93 -8.12
C GLN A 212 22.51 14.63 -8.75
N THR A 213 21.26 14.63 -9.21
CA THR A 213 20.56 13.49 -9.80
C THR A 213 19.56 14.01 -10.83
N SER A 214 19.37 13.28 -11.92
CA SER A 214 18.46 13.69 -12.99
C SER A 214 16.99 13.62 -12.54
N VAL A 215 16.16 14.53 -13.03
CA VAL A 215 14.68 14.44 -12.88
C VAL A 215 14.15 13.16 -13.53
N PHE A 216 14.88 12.59 -14.49
CA PHE A 216 14.55 11.29 -15.10
C PHE A 216 14.96 10.09 -14.23
N ASP A 217 15.98 10.24 -13.35
CA ASP A 217 16.33 9.21 -12.37
C ASP A 217 15.25 9.10 -11.27
N TRP A 218 14.45 10.16 -11.06
CA TRP A 218 13.28 10.18 -10.16
C TRP A 218 12.34 8.98 -10.38
N SER A 219 12.20 8.52 -11.64
CA SER A 219 11.31 7.42 -12.02
C SER A 219 11.96 6.04 -11.94
N ASN A 220 13.29 5.95 -12.04
CA ASN A 220 13.99 4.68 -12.26
C ASN A 220 14.94 4.29 -11.11
N SER A 221 15.40 5.22 -10.27
CA SER A 221 16.50 4.94 -9.33
C SER A 221 16.09 4.56 -7.91
N ALA A 222 14.82 4.75 -7.51
CA ALA A 222 14.35 4.35 -6.17
C ALA A 222 13.93 2.88 -6.09
N LEU A 223 13.50 2.28 -7.21
CA LEU A 223 12.97 0.90 -7.25
C LEU A 223 13.92 -0.11 -7.92
N ALA A 224 14.85 0.33 -8.77
CA ALA A 224 15.67 -0.58 -9.58
C ALA A 224 16.95 -1.09 -8.88
N LYS A 225 17.35 -0.54 -7.72
CA LYS A 225 18.62 -0.91 -7.06
C LYS A 225 18.52 -2.09 -6.07
N THR A 226 17.44 -2.88 -6.08
CA THR A 226 17.27 -4.02 -5.15
C THR A 226 17.03 -5.37 -5.83
N LEU A 227 17.43 -5.54 -7.09
CA LEU A 227 17.36 -6.83 -7.80
C LEU A 227 18.75 -7.33 -8.21
N SER A 228 19.58 -7.63 -7.20
CA SER A 228 20.71 -8.54 -7.36
C SER A 228 20.25 -9.94 -6.95
N PRO A 229 20.21 -10.94 -7.84
CA PRO A 229 19.73 -12.27 -7.48
C PRO A 229 20.81 -12.98 -6.66
N ARG A 230 20.67 -12.93 -5.34
CA ARG A 230 21.31 -13.90 -4.45
C ARG A 230 20.22 -14.88 -4.03
N VAL A 231 20.26 -16.08 -4.60
CA VAL A 231 19.45 -17.21 -4.13
C VAL A 231 19.96 -17.56 -2.73
N LEU A 232 19.35 -16.95 -1.73
CA LEU A 232 19.34 -17.45 -0.37
C LEU A 232 17.90 -17.89 -0.16
N GLU A 233 17.66 -19.20 -0.07
CA GLU A 233 16.43 -19.74 0.50
C GLU A 233 16.27 -19.11 1.88
N SER A 234 15.48 -18.06 1.95
CA SER A 234 15.20 -17.34 3.18
C SER A 234 13.71 -17.44 3.39
N GLN A 235 13.33 -17.87 4.59
CA GLN A 235 12.00 -17.69 5.14
C GLN A 235 11.70 -16.18 5.16
N ILE A 236 11.38 -15.61 4.01
CA ILE A 236 10.97 -14.22 3.89
C ILE A 236 9.61 -14.15 4.54
N ASP A 237 9.57 -13.48 5.69
CA ASP A 237 8.36 -13.17 6.43
C ASP A 237 7.33 -12.52 5.49
N THR A 238 6.23 -13.21 5.21
CA THR A 238 5.14 -12.72 4.34
C THR A 238 4.59 -11.36 4.80
N LYS A 239 4.65 -11.04 6.11
CA LYS A 239 4.32 -9.72 6.63
C LYS A 239 5.36 -8.68 6.20
N LYS A 240 6.64 -9.02 6.20
CA LYS A 240 7.70 -8.13 5.74
C LYS A 240 7.56 -7.79 4.25
N GLU A 241 7.19 -8.77 3.42
CA GLU A 241 6.93 -8.49 2.00
C GLU A 241 5.64 -7.67 1.80
N LEU A 242 4.60 -7.94 2.59
CA LEU A 242 3.39 -7.10 2.63
C LEU A 242 3.70 -5.65 3.00
N GLU A 243 4.45 -5.43 4.08
CA GLU A 243 4.86 -4.10 4.56
C GLU A 243 5.76 -3.39 3.54
N LYS A 244 6.67 -4.12 2.91
CA LYS A 244 7.53 -3.61 1.84
C LYS A 244 6.70 -3.19 0.62
N SER A 245 5.74 -4.02 0.20
CA SER A 245 4.83 -3.69 -0.90
C SER A 245 3.96 -2.48 -0.57
N LEU A 246 3.42 -2.41 0.65
CA LEU A 246 2.62 -1.27 1.11
C LEU A 246 3.46 0.01 1.12
N LYS A 247 4.65 -0.03 1.72
CA LYS A 247 5.57 1.11 1.76
C LYS A 247 5.95 1.58 0.36
N ALA A 248 6.33 0.67 -0.53
CA ALA A 248 6.67 0.99 -1.91
C ALA A 248 5.51 1.64 -2.67
N THR A 249 4.29 1.14 -2.48
CA THR A 249 3.08 1.71 -3.10
C THR A 249 2.79 3.12 -2.57
N CYS A 250 2.92 3.34 -1.26
CA CYS A 250 2.76 4.66 -0.65
C CYS A 250 3.82 5.65 -1.17
N GLU A 251 5.08 5.22 -1.28
CA GLU A 251 6.16 6.02 -1.86
C GLU A 251 5.87 6.39 -3.30
N GLU A 252 5.47 5.41 -4.13
CA GLU A 252 5.11 5.65 -5.53
C GLU A 252 3.95 6.64 -5.66
N PHE A 253 2.93 6.52 -4.82
CA PHE A 253 1.79 7.45 -4.76
C PHE A 253 2.24 8.86 -4.36
N ILE A 254 2.97 9.01 -3.25
CA ILE A 254 3.49 10.29 -2.75
C ILE A 254 4.31 10.98 -3.84
N MET A 255 5.17 10.22 -4.52
CA MET A 255 6.05 10.73 -5.56
C MET A 255 5.30 11.11 -6.83
N SER A 256 4.30 10.32 -7.24
CA SER A 256 3.42 10.62 -8.36
C SER A 256 2.67 11.94 -8.15
N VAL A 257 2.06 12.12 -6.97
CA VAL A 257 1.34 13.35 -6.61
C VAL A 257 2.29 14.54 -6.49
N THR A 258 3.45 14.36 -5.84
CA THR A 258 4.47 15.41 -5.74
C THR A 258 4.89 15.88 -7.13
N LYS A 259 5.21 14.94 -8.02
CA LYS A 259 5.60 15.22 -9.40
C LYS A 259 4.52 15.99 -10.15
N MET A 260 3.27 15.55 -10.05
CA MET A 260 2.13 16.21 -10.69
C MET A 260 2.06 17.71 -10.36
N VAL A 261 2.38 18.10 -9.12
CA VAL A 261 2.31 19.50 -8.67
C VAL A 261 3.58 20.27 -9.02
N VAL A 262 4.77 19.73 -8.78
CA VAL A 262 6.03 20.50 -8.83
C VAL A 262 6.94 20.19 -10.02
N GLU A 263 6.53 19.36 -10.99
CA GLU A 263 7.39 18.96 -12.13
C GLU A 263 7.96 20.16 -12.89
N SER A 264 7.16 21.21 -13.12
CA SER A 264 7.62 22.42 -13.81
C SER A 264 8.72 23.14 -13.03
N MET A 265 8.58 23.24 -11.70
CA MET A 265 9.60 23.79 -10.80
C MET A 265 10.86 22.95 -10.82
N LEU A 266 10.74 21.62 -10.71
CA LEU A 266 11.88 20.71 -10.75
C LEU A 266 12.65 20.87 -12.06
N SER A 267 11.96 20.87 -13.21
CA SER A 267 12.57 21.06 -14.53
C SER A 267 13.30 22.40 -14.64
N PHE A 268 12.68 23.47 -14.13
CA PHE A 268 13.28 24.80 -14.13
C PHE A 268 14.54 24.87 -13.26
N VAL A 269 14.47 24.40 -12.01
CA VAL A 269 15.60 24.42 -11.06
C VAL A 269 16.76 23.56 -11.59
N THR A 270 16.49 22.41 -12.20
CA THR A 270 17.54 21.58 -12.81
C THR A 270 18.23 22.30 -13.98
N LYS A 271 17.46 22.94 -14.88
CA LYS A 271 18.03 23.73 -15.99
C LYS A 271 18.85 24.92 -15.48
N ALA A 272 18.32 25.64 -14.49
CA ALA A 272 18.99 26.80 -13.91
C ALA A 272 20.28 26.41 -13.17
N THR A 273 20.25 25.32 -12.40
CA THR A 273 21.43 24.79 -11.71
C THR A 273 22.50 24.34 -12.71
N ALA A 274 22.12 23.67 -13.81
CA ALA A 274 23.04 23.27 -14.87
C ALA A 274 23.73 24.48 -15.54
N VAL A 275 22.97 25.54 -15.83
CA VAL A 275 23.53 26.80 -16.35
C VAL A 275 24.50 27.43 -15.35
N LYS A 276 24.16 27.46 -14.06
CA LYS A 276 25.02 27.99 -13.01
C LYS A 276 26.34 27.23 -12.87
N VAL A 277 26.30 25.89 -12.94
CA VAL A 277 27.49 25.04 -12.92
C VAL A 277 28.35 25.28 -14.17
N ALA A 278 27.75 25.40 -15.34
CA ALA A 278 28.46 25.71 -16.59
C ALA A 278 29.15 27.09 -16.52
N LEU A 279 28.48 28.10 -15.97
CA LEU A 279 29.06 29.44 -15.77
C LEU A 279 30.23 29.42 -14.78
N SER A 280 30.11 28.67 -13.68
CA SER A 280 31.19 28.57 -12.67
C SER A 280 32.43 27.83 -13.19
N SER A 281 32.27 26.82 -14.05
CA SER A 281 33.36 26.03 -14.64
C SER A 281 34.06 26.69 -15.82
N SER A 282 33.45 27.73 -16.42
CA SER A 282 34.02 28.50 -17.54
C SER A 282 35.11 29.51 -17.11
N SER A 283 35.44 29.56 -15.81
CA SER A 283 36.42 30.50 -15.25
C SER A 283 37.89 30.10 -15.48
N GLN A 284 38.15 28.96 -16.14
CA GLN A 284 39.49 28.54 -16.55
C GLN A 284 39.48 28.14 -18.03
N ASP A 285 40.05 29.04 -18.85
CA ASP A 285 40.53 28.83 -20.23
C ASP A 285 39.56 28.22 -21.27
N GLN A 286 38.81 29.09 -21.95
CA GLN A 286 38.87 29.31 -23.42
C GLN A 286 37.58 29.99 -23.92
N LYS A 287 37.76 31.04 -24.76
CA LYS A 287 36.69 31.68 -25.51
C LYS A 287 36.01 30.67 -26.44
N VAL A 288 34.78 30.28 -26.12
CA VAL A 288 33.87 29.66 -27.09
C VAL A 288 32.53 30.35 -26.99
N ASP A 289 32.03 30.84 -28.13
CA ASP A 289 30.68 31.37 -28.34
C ASP A 289 29.62 30.31 -28.00
N SER A 290 29.36 30.10 -26.71
CA SER A 290 28.30 29.22 -26.25
C SER A 290 27.14 30.06 -25.71
N VAL A 291 25.95 29.78 -26.22
CA VAL A 291 24.65 30.35 -25.80
C VAL A 291 24.41 30.19 -24.27
N LEU A 292 25.20 29.32 -23.62
CA LEU A 292 25.18 29.02 -22.18
C LEU A 292 25.97 30.03 -21.31
N ALA A 293 26.75 30.94 -21.89
CA ALA A 293 27.56 31.92 -21.14
C ALA A 293 26.78 33.19 -20.72
N LYS A 294 25.47 33.26 -20.98
CA LYS A 294 24.65 34.42 -20.63
C LYS A 294 23.98 34.25 -19.24
N PRO A 295 23.76 35.35 -18.47
CA PRO A 295 23.09 35.32 -17.17
C PRO A 295 21.73 34.59 -17.23
N LEU A 296 21.31 33.93 -16.14
CA LEU A 296 20.13 33.07 -16.13
C LEU A 296 18.88 33.77 -16.71
N LYS A 297 18.65 35.03 -16.33
CA LYS A 297 17.55 35.89 -16.82
C LYS A 297 17.50 36.14 -18.33
N SER A 298 18.62 35.94 -19.04
CA SER A 298 18.70 36.11 -20.49
C SER A 298 18.51 34.80 -21.26
N GLN A 299 18.35 33.68 -20.55
CA GLN A 299 17.98 32.41 -21.13
C GLN A 299 16.48 32.42 -21.45
N ALA A 300 16.10 31.90 -22.63
CA ALA A 300 14.73 31.94 -23.12
C ALA A 300 13.71 31.20 -22.22
N PHE A 301 14.17 30.29 -21.36
CA PHE A 301 13.33 29.55 -20.41
C PHE A 301 13.18 30.24 -19.04
N ALA A 302 13.94 31.31 -18.79
CA ALA A 302 14.07 31.97 -17.48
C ALA A 302 13.82 33.48 -17.56
N THR A 303 13.09 33.93 -18.59
CA THR A 303 12.55 35.29 -18.60
C THR A 303 11.50 35.46 -17.49
N PRO A 304 11.32 36.67 -16.93
CA PRO A 304 10.35 36.91 -15.87
C PRO A 304 8.95 36.38 -16.21
N ASP A 305 8.45 36.64 -17.42
CA ASP A 305 7.15 36.15 -17.89
C ASP A 305 7.02 34.61 -17.85
N LYS A 306 8.10 33.90 -18.20
CA LYS A 306 8.11 32.43 -18.19
C LYS A 306 8.14 31.86 -16.78
N VAL A 307 8.80 32.54 -15.85
CA VAL A 307 8.79 32.18 -14.44
C VAL A 307 7.40 32.43 -13.83
N THR A 308 6.75 33.54 -14.19
CA THR A 308 5.36 33.84 -13.79
C THR A 308 4.39 32.78 -14.29
N GLU A 309 4.47 32.40 -15.57
CA GLU A 309 3.66 31.32 -16.16
C GLU A 309 3.86 29.98 -15.42
N LEU A 310 5.11 29.67 -15.07
CA LEU A 310 5.45 28.48 -14.29
C LEU A 310 4.79 28.49 -12.91
N ILE A 311 4.86 29.60 -12.17
CA ILE A 311 4.28 29.73 -10.83
C ILE A 311 2.75 29.67 -10.89
N GLN A 312 2.13 30.36 -11.86
CA GLN A 312 0.68 30.30 -12.07
C GLN A 312 0.22 28.86 -12.33
N LYS A 313 0.96 28.10 -13.14
CA LYS A 313 0.67 26.69 -13.39
C LYS A 313 0.71 25.86 -12.11
N VAL A 314 1.75 26.03 -11.27
CA VAL A 314 1.87 25.28 -10.01
C VAL A 314 0.77 25.66 -9.03
N ASN A 315 0.45 26.95 -8.89
CA ASN A 315 -0.64 27.42 -8.04
C ASN A 315 -1.99 26.82 -8.47
N THR A 316 -2.23 26.71 -9.78
CA THR A 316 -3.44 26.07 -10.32
C THR A 316 -3.48 24.59 -9.95
N CYS A 317 -2.37 23.87 -10.08
CA CYS A 317 -2.26 22.47 -9.66
C CYS A 317 -2.48 22.28 -8.14
N ILE A 318 -2.02 23.21 -7.30
CA ILE A 318 -2.26 23.17 -5.85
C ILE A 318 -3.75 23.39 -5.54
N GLN A 319 -4.42 24.30 -6.23
CA GLN A 319 -5.83 24.62 -5.96
C GLN A 319 -6.81 23.59 -6.51
N GLN A 320 -6.54 23.04 -7.70
CA GLN A 320 -7.46 22.13 -8.38
C GLN A 320 -7.05 20.66 -8.18
N ASP A 321 -5.86 20.29 -8.68
CA ASP A 321 -5.45 18.88 -8.75
C ASP A 321 -5.16 18.29 -7.36
N LEU A 322 -4.45 19.03 -6.50
CA LEU A 322 -4.13 18.56 -5.16
C LEU A 322 -5.38 18.46 -4.26
N ALA A 323 -6.36 19.36 -4.45
CA ALA A 323 -7.65 19.27 -3.77
C ALA A 323 -8.42 18.02 -4.21
N SER A 324 -8.41 17.69 -5.51
CA SER A 324 -8.98 16.45 -6.03
C SER A 324 -8.28 15.20 -5.47
N VAL A 325 -6.95 15.22 -5.36
CA VAL A 325 -6.17 14.13 -4.73
C VAL A 325 -6.61 13.92 -3.29
N MET A 326 -6.75 15.00 -2.51
CA MET A 326 -7.15 14.87 -1.11
C MET A 326 -8.58 14.36 -0.96
N ALA A 327 -9.49 14.75 -1.86
CA ALA A 327 -10.84 14.17 -1.93
C ALA A 327 -10.80 12.66 -2.18
N LYS A 328 -9.95 12.19 -3.12
CA LYS A 328 -9.75 10.75 -3.36
C LYS A 328 -9.11 10.03 -2.17
N ILE A 329 -8.11 10.63 -1.51
CA ILE A 329 -7.51 10.07 -0.29
C ILE A 329 -8.59 9.87 0.78
N LYS A 330 -9.47 10.86 0.97
CA LYS A 330 -10.61 10.78 1.91
C LYS A 330 -11.64 9.71 1.53
N LEU A 331 -11.92 9.54 0.23
CA LEU A 331 -12.84 8.53 -0.27
C LEU A 331 -12.33 7.10 -0.06
N TYR A 332 -11.03 6.85 -0.30
CA TYR A 332 -10.46 5.51 -0.18
C TYR A 332 -10.07 5.14 1.25
N LEU A 333 -9.57 6.10 2.03
CA LEU A 333 -9.01 5.86 3.36
C LEU A 333 -9.85 6.52 4.44
N ASN A 334 -10.53 5.72 5.27
CA ASN A 334 -11.45 6.24 6.29
C ASN A 334 -10.74 6.80 7.52
N ASN A 335 -9.47 6.46 7.75
CA ASN A 335 -8.72 6.85 8.96
C ASN A 335 -7.94 8.17 8.73
N PRO A 336 -8.25 9.27 9.46
CA PRO A 336 -7.57 10.55 9.31
C PRO A 336 -6.04 10.47 9.53
N SER A 337 -5.58 9.64 10.47
CA SER A 337 -4.15 9.46 10.72
C SER A 337 -3.44 8.86 9.51
N THR A 338 -4.07 7.90 8.83
CA THR A 338 -3.53 7.29 7.60
C THR A 338 -3.51 8.29 6.45
N GLN A 339 -4.57 9.10 6.30
CA GLN A 339 -4.60 10.18 5.31
C GLN A 339 -3.42 11.15 5.53
N MET A 340 -3.17 11.52 6.79
CA MET A 340 -2.06 12.41 7.14
C MET A 340 -0.68 11.81 6.92
N ILE A 341 -0.51 10.51 7.17
CA ILE A 341 0.74 9.79 6.88
C ILE A 341 1.11 9.89 5.40
N LEU A 342 0.13 9.84 4.49
CA LEU A 342 0.36 10.02 3.05
C LEU A 342 0.50 11.48 2.63
N PHE A 343 -0.31 12.38 3.18
CA PHE A 343 -0.35 13.77 2.73
C PHE A 343 0.82 14.62 3.26
N LYS A 344 1.28 14.38 4.50
CA LYS A 344 2.35 15.17 5.11
C LYS A 344 3.66 15.15 4.31
N PRO A 345 4.15 14.01 3.78
CA PRO A 345 5.29 13.99 2.87
C PRO A 345 5.07 14.82 1.60
N ILE A 346 3.88 14.75 1.00
CA ILE A 346 3.51 15.53 -0.20
C ILE A 346 3.58 17.03 0.10
N LYS A 347 2.95 17.47 1.20
CA LYS A 347 3.01 18.86 1.68
C LYS A 347 4.46 19.31 1.84
N THR A 348 5.27 18.52 2.54
CA THR A 348 6.66 18.87 2.85
C THR A 348 7.50 18.98 1.57
N ASN A 349 7.30 18.06 0.62
CA ASN A 349 7.96 18.08 -0.68
C ASN A 349 7.62 19.32 -1.51
N ILE A 350 6.33 19.70 -1.55
CA ILE A 350 5.87 20.91 -2.28
C ILE A 350 6.51 22.17 -1.67
N VAL A 351 6.50 22.29 -0.34
CA VAL A 351 7.10 23.44 0.36
C VAL A 351 8.60 23.51 0.08
N GLU A 352 9.33 22.41 0.16
CA GLU A 352 10.78 22.38 -0.13
C GLU A 352 11.07 22.81 -1.57
N ALA A 353 10.27 22.37 -2.56
CA ALA A 353 10.42 22.81 -3.94
C ALA A 353 10.26 24.34 -4.10
N HIS A 354 9.29 24.93 -3.41
CA HIS A 354 9.08 26.39 -3.41
C HIS A 354 10.22 27.13 -2.71
N VAL A 355 10.74 26.61 -1.60
CA VAL A 355 11.90 27.19 -0.89
C VAL A 355 13.13 27.23 -1.79
N GLN A 356 13.41 26.14 -2.52
CA GLN A 356 14.54 26.09 -3.44
C GLN A 356 14.35 27.06 -4.63
N LEU A 357 13.14 27.15 -5.19
CA LEU A 357 12.83 28.12 -6.23
C LEU A 357 13.01 29.56 -5.72
N GLN A 358 12.50 29.89 -4.54
CA GLN A 358 12.64 31.22 -3.94
C GLN A 358 14.10 31.57 -3.68
N SER A 359 14.91 30.61 -3.21
CA SER A 359 16.35 30.81 -3.03
C SER A 359 17.06 31.08 -4.35
N LEU A 360 16.67 30.39 -5.43
CA LEU A 360 17.24 30.60 -6.76
C LEU A 360 16.84 31.97 -7.32
N MET A 361 15.57 32.36 -7.18
CA MET A 361 15.06 33.66 -7.62
C MET A 361 15.80 34.82 -6.95
N ARG A 362 15.96 34.79 -5.62
CA ARG A 362 16.68 35.81 -4.86
C ARG A 362 18.15 35.96 -5.26
N SER A 363 18.75 34.93 -5.86
CA SER A 363 20.15 35.01 -6.31
C SER A 363 20.32 35.59 -7.72
N GLU A 364 19.27 35.62 -8.55
CA GLU A 364 19.39 35.89 -9.98
C GLU A 364 18.50 37.05 -10.50
N TYR A 365 17.45 37.43 -9.75
CA TYR A 365 16.46 38.45 -10.10
C TYR A 365 16.45 39.59 -9.08
N SER A 366 16.01 40.79 -9.49
CA SER A 366 15.85 41.92 -8.57
C SER A 366 14.59 41.80 -7.72
N ASP A 367 14.52 42.54 -6.61
CA ASP A 367 13.34 42.51 -5.73
C ASP A 367 12.06 42.97 -6.46
N GLU A 368 12.16 43.96 -7.36
CA GLU A 368 11.04 44.45 -8.19
C GLU A 368 10.53 43.38 -9.17
N GLU A 369 11.44 42.58 -9.76
CA GLU A 369 11.09 41.48 -10.64
C GLU A 369 10.43 40.34 -9.86
N ILE A 370 10.93 40.03 -8.65
CA ILE A 370 10.35 38.99 -7.78
C ILE A 370 8.94 39.37 -7.33
N GLU A 371 8.69 40.64 -7.01
CA GLU A 371 7.34 41.14 -6.70
C GLU A 371 6.40 41.00 -7.89
N THR A 372 6.88 41.30 -9.11
CA THR A 372 6.10 41.18 -10.34
C THR A 372 5.77 39.72 -10.70
N ILE A 373 6.66 38.79 -10.35
CA ILE A 373 6.51 37.35 -10.62
C ILE A 373 5.41 36.70 -9.74
N GLY A 374 5.03 37.33 -8.62
CA GLY A 374 3.89 36.89 -7.81
C GLY A 374 4.11 35.57 -7.06
N LEU A 375 5.31 35.35 -6.53
CA LEU A 375 5.63 34.15 -5.75
C LEU A 375 4.87 34.14 -4.41
N ILE A 376 4.11 33.08 -4.14
CA ILE A 376 3.44 32.91 -2.84
C ILE A 376 4.45 32.83 -1.70
N SER A 377 4.15 33.47 -0.57
CA SER A 377 4.99 33.36 0.61
C SER A 377 4.94 31.94 1.18
N ILE A 378 6.04 31.46 1.76
CA ILE A 378 6.09 30.12 2.36
C ILE A 378 5.03 29.94 3.48
N PRO A 379 4.80 30.92 4.38
CA PRO A 379 3.71 30.84 5.36
C PRO A 379 2.33 30.72 4.72
N ASP A 380 2.05 31.49 3.67
CA ASP A 380 0.74 31.44 2.99
C ASP A 380 0.54 30.12 2.25
N LEU A 381 1.59 29.59 1.62
CA LEU A 381 1.59 28.26 1.00
C LEU A 381 1.30 27.17 2.03
N GLN A 382 1.96 27.22 3.19
CA GLN A 382 1.70 26.26 4.27
C GLN A 382 0.24 26.34 4.74
N ALA A 383 -0.29 27.54 4.94
CA ALA A 383 -1.68 27.75 5.33
C ALA A 383 -2.67 27.27 4.26
N GLN A 384 -2.36 27.43 2.97
CA GLN A 384 -3.18 26.87 1.88
C GLN A 384 -3.18 25.34 1.88
N LEU A 385 -2.02 24.71 2.06
CA LEU A 385 -1.90 23.26 2.12
C LEU A 385 -2.57 22.67 3.37
N ASP A 386 -2.53 23.38 4.50
CA ASP A 386 -3.21 22.96 5.74
C ASP A 386 -4.74 23.00 5.63
N LYS A 387 -5.32 23.83 4.76
CA LYS A 387 -6.76 23.87 4.51
C LYS A 387 -7.30 22.65 3.75
N LEU A 388 -6.43 21.90 3.07
CA LEU A 388 -6.83 20.72 2.30
C LEU A 388 -7.06 19.48 3.18
N VAL A 389 -6.36 19.43 4.32
CA VAL A 389 -6.36 18.32 5.27
C VAL A 389 -7.71 18.18 5.96
#